data_AF-A0A537P2R1-F1
#
_entry.id   AF-A0A537P2R1-F1
#
_cell.length_a   1.000
_cell.length_b   1.000
_cell.length_c   1.000
_cell.angle_alpha   90.00
_cell.angle_beta   90.00
_cell.angle_gamma   90.00
#
_symmetry.space_group_name_H-M   'P 1'
#
loop_
_entity.id
_entity.type
_entity.pdbx_description
1 polymer ?
#
loop_
_entity_poly.entity_id
_entity_poly.type
_entity_poly.pdbx_seq_one_letter_code
_entity_poly.pdbx_strand_id
1 'polypeptide(L)'
;IGETVPGYEAVVWYGIVAPKGTPSEIVNTLNAAVNAVLADPKLKARLAELGGEAMPMTPTQFGKLMADETEKWAKVVKFSGAKAD
;
A
#
# COMPACT_ATOMS: atom_id res chain seq x y z
N ILE A 1 -15.28 9.81 6.89
CA ILE A 1 -15.12 8.39 7.28
C ILE A 1 -14.79 8.28 8.77
N GLY A 2 -13.74 8.92 9.30
CA GLY A 2 -13.46 8.88 10.75
C GLY A 2 -14.61 9.37 11.65
N GLU A 3 -15.44 10.30 11.16
CA GLU A 3 -16.66 10.78 11.86
C GLU A 3 -17.84 9.81 11.80
N THR A 4 -17.87 8.91 10.80
CA THR A 4 -18.92 7.91 10.55
C THR A 4 -18.53 6.51 11.01
N VAL A 5 -17.22 6.24 11.16
CA VAL A 5 -16.61 5.02 11.69
C VAL A 5 -15.49 5.45 12.66
N PRO A 6 -15.80 5.63 13.96
CA PRO A 6 -14.82 6.12 14.94
C PRO A 6 -13.55 5.26 15.00
N GLY A 7 -12.38 5.91 15.05
CA GLY A 7 -11.08 5.23 15.07
C GLY A 7 -10.57 4.77 13.70
N TYR A 8 -11.26 5.14 12.62
CA TYR A 8 -10.88 4.74 11.27
C TYR A 8 -10.08 5.82 10.53
N GLU A 9 -8.87 5.47 10.12
CA GLU A 9 -8.02 6.31 9.26
C GLU A 9 -8.04 5.81 7.81
N ALA A 10 -8.31 6.72 6.88
CA ALA A 10 -8.31 6.43 5.45
C ALA A 10 -7.07 7.09 4.81
N VAL A 11 -5.97 6.35 4.76
CA VAL A 11 -4.77 6.75 4.04
C VAL A 11 -4.75 6.00 2.71
N VAL A 12 -4.64 6.74 1.61
CA VAL A 12 -4.43 6.15 0.28
C VAL A 12 -2.96 5.74 0.17
N TRP A 13 -2.73 4.49 -0.20
CA TRP A 13 -1.40 3.96 -0.46
C TRP A 13 -1.30 3.44 -1.89
N TYR A 14 -0.08 3.42 -2.40
CA TYR A 14 0.26 2.88 -3.71
C TYR A 14 1.34 1.81 -3.55
N GLY A 15 1.36 0.83 -4.45
CA GLY A 15 2.41 -0.18 -4.47
C GLY A 15 2.44 -0.94 -5.79
N ILE A 16 3.42 -1.85 -5.88
CA ILE A 16 3.69 -2.63 -7.09
C ILE A 16 3.43 -4.10 -6.77
N VAL A 17 2.70 -4.77 -7.66
CA VAL A 17 2.37 -6.20 -7.57
C VAL A 17 2.81 -6.92 -8.83
N ALA A 18 3.13 -8.21 -8.69
CA ALA A 18 3.44 -9.10 -9.79
C ALA A 18 2.36 -10.18 -9.94
N PRO A 19 2.20 -10.82 -11.12
CA PRO A 19 1.25 -11.90 -11.31
C PRO A 19 1.43 -13.06 -10.31
N LYS A 20 0.33 -13.77 -10.03
CA LYS A 20 0.38 -14.97 -9.20
C LYS A 20 1.33 -15.99 -9.83
N GLY A 21 2.25 -16.51 -9.03
CA GLY A 21 3.23 -17.51 -9.46
C GLY A 21 4.54 -16.93 -10.00
N THR A 22 4.73 -15.60 -10.00
CA THR A 22 6.06 -15.03 -10.24
C THR A 22 7.07 -15.61 -9.24
N PRO A 23 8.22 -16.15 -9.71
CA PRO A 23 9.27 -16.68 -8.85
C PRO A 23 9.73 -15.66 -7.79
N SER A 24 9.97 -16.14 -6.57
CA SER A 24 10.37 -15.30 -5.43
C SER A 24 11.64 -14.51 -5.70
N GLU A 25 12.59 -15.08 -6.44
CA GLU A 25 13.83 -14.41 -6.83
C GLU A 25 13.55 -13.15 -7.66
N ILE A 26 12.65 -13.23 -8.65
CA ILE A 26 12.25 -12.09 -9.47
C ILE A 26 11.55 -11.02 -8.62
N VAL A 27 10.65 -11.44 -7.72
CA VAL A 27 9.99 -10.52 -6.78
C VAL A 27 11.01 -9.80 -5.91
N ASN A 28 12.02 -10.51 -5.40
CA ASN A 28 13.07 -9.95 -4.56
C ASN A 28 13.95 -8.97 -5.34
N THR A 29 14.33 -9.29 -6.58
CA THR A 29 15.09 -8.39 -7.45
C THR A 29 14.31 -7.09 -7.72
N LEU A 30 13.02 -7.20 -8.07
CA LEU A 30 12.17 -6.03 -8.31
C LEU A 30 12.00 -5.20 -7.03
N ASN A 31 11.76 -5.84 -5.89
CA ASN A 31 11.65 -5.15 -4.60
C ASN A 31 12.92 -4.39 -4.24
N ALA A 32 14.09 -4.99 -4.42
CA ALA A 32 15.37 -4.34 -4.17
C ALA A 32 15.56 -3.10 -5.06
N ALA A 33 15.24 -3.20 -6.35
CA ALA A 33 15.33 -2.09 -7.28
C ALA A 33 14.37 -0.94 -6.91
N VAL A 34 13.12 -1.27 -6.55
CA VAL A 34 12.12 -0.29 -6.11
C VAL A 34 12.57 0.40 -4.82
N ASN A 35 13.05 -0.34 -3.83
CA ASN A 35 13.52 0.22 -2.57
C ASN A 35 14.75 1.12 -2.76
N ALA A 36 15.66 0.78 -3.69
CA ALA A 36 16.78 1.63 -4.04
C ALA A 36 16.33 2.97 -4.64
N VAL A 37 15.35 2.94 -5.54
CA VAL A 37 14.78 4.16 -6.15
C VAL A 37 14.02 4.99 -5.12
N LEU A 38 13.26 4.37 -4.21
CA LEU A 38 12.59 5.07 -3.11
C LEU A 38 13.57 5.72 -2.13
N ALA A 39 14.84 5.30 -2.09
CA ALA A 39 15.88 5.93 -1.30
C ALA A 39 16.43 7.23 -1.94
N ASP A 40 16.20 7.46 -3.23
CA ASP A 40 16.67 8.65 -3.96
C ASP A 40 16.06 9.94 -3.36
N PRO A 41 16.89 10.89 -2.85
CA PRO A 41 16.40 12.15 -2.29
C PRO A 41 15.53 12.97 -3.25
N LYS A 42 15.82 12.94 -4.55
CA LYS A 42 15.03 13.65 -5.57
C LYS A 42 13.64 13.06 -5.70
N LEU A 43 13.53 11.73 -5.67
CA LEU A 43 12.22 11.07 -5.72
C LEU A 43 11.45 11.31 -4.41
N LYS A 44 12.10 11.20 -3.26
CA LYS A 44 11.48 11.50 -1.96
C LYS A 44 10.92 12.92 -1.92
N ALA A 45 11.70 13.90 -2.35
CA ALA A 45 11.26 15.29 -2.43
C ALA A 45 10.04 15.43 -3.35
N ARG A 46 10.09 14.79 -4.52
CA ARG A 46 8.97 14.83 -5.47
C ARG A 46 7.70 14.17 -4.93
N LEU A 47 7.82 13.06 -4.21
CA LEU A 47 6.68 12.41 -3.55
C LEU A 47 6.10 13.31 -2.46
N ALA A 48 6.95 13.95 -1.65
CA ALA A 48 6.53 14.88 -0.62
C ALA A 48 5.81 16.12 -1.20
N GLU A 49 6.27 16.67 -2.32
CA GLU A 49 5.58 17.74 -3.05
C GLU A 49 4.17 17.33 -3.51
N LEU A 50 3.97 16.04 -3.80
CA LEU A 50 2.69 15.46 -4.21
C LEU A 50 1.86 14.98 -3.00
N GLY A 51 2.30 15.25 -1.76
CA GLY A 51 1.61 14.85 -0.53
C GLY A 51 1.79 13.38 -0.15
N GLY A 52 2.74 12.67 -0.78
CA GLY A 52 3.04 11.28 -0.51
C GLY A 52 4.31 11.10 0.32
N GLU A 53 4.43 9.93 0.96
CA GLU A 53 5.63 9.52 1.69
C GLU A 53 6.16 8.19 1.11
N ALA A 54 7.48 8.11 0.93
CA ALA A 54 8.11 6.87 0.49
C ALA A 54 8.11 5.85 1.63
N MET A 55 7.41 4.72 1.44
CA MET A 55 7.31 3.64 2.41
C MET A 55 7.99 2.36 1.88
N PRO A 56 9.33 2.24 1.95
CA PRO A 56 10.01 1.03 1.53
C PRO A 56 9.64 -0.14 2.46
N MET A 57 9.26 -1.27 1.86
CA MET A 57 8.85 -2.48 2.57
C MET A 57 9.45 -3.71 1.89
N THR A 58 9.56 -4.80 2.65
CA THR A 58 9.79 -6.14 2.09
C THR A 58 8.52 -6.67 1.42
N PRO A 59 8.61 -7.65 0.49
CA PRO A 59 7.42 -8.27 -0.11
C PRO A 59 6.45 -8.84 0.93
N THR A 60 6.97 -9.42 2.02
CA THR A 60 6.17 -9.97 3.12
C THR A 60 5.44 -8.87 3.90
N GLN A 61 6.11 -7.77 4.22
CA GLN A 61 5.48 -6.63 4.91
C GLN A 61 4.38 -6.01 4.05
N PHE A 62 4.64 -5.83 2.75
CA PHE A 62 3.65 -5.29 1.83
C PHE A 62 2.46 -6.24 1.65
N GLY A 63 2.71 -7.56 1.57
CA GLY A 63 1.66 -8.57 1.58
C GLY A 63 0.78 -8.51 2.83
N LYS A 64 1.37 -8.29 4.00
CA LYS A 64 0.63 -8.08 5.25
C LYS A 64 -0.20 -6.80 5.21
N LEU A 65 0.36 -5.67 4.76
CA LEU A 65 -0.37 -4.41 4.61
C LEU A 65 -1.62 -4.60 3.75
N MET A 66 -1.49 -5.26 2.58
CA MET A 66 -2.63 -5.52 1.70
C MET A 66 -3.71 -6.37 2.38
N ALA A 67 -3.32 -7.40 3.14
CA ALA A 67 -4.27 -8.24 3.86
C ALA A 67 -5.00 -7.46 4.96
N ASP A 68 -4.26 -6.70 5.77
CA ASP A 68 -4.79 -5.89 6.87
C ASP A 68 -5.74 -4.80 6.34
N GLU A 69 -5.36 -4.09 5.27
CA GLU A 69 -6.20 -3.08 4.62
C GLU A 69 -7.45 -3.71 3.98
N THR A 70 -7.32 -4.87 3.34
CA THR A 70 -8.49 -5.59 2.79
C THR A 70 -9.50 -5.95 3.89
N GLU A 71 -9.03 -6.49 5.02
CA GLU A 71 -9.91 -6.83 6.14
C GLU A 71 -10.58 -5.59 6.74
N LYS A 72 -9.79 -4.52 6.92
CA LYS A 72 -10.25 -3.23 7.43
C LYS A 72 -11.33 -2.61 6.54
N TRP A 73 -11.12 -2.54 5.23
CA TRP A 73 -12.09 -1.98 4.28
C TRP A 73 -13.33 -2.88 4.13
N ALA A 74 -13.19 -4.21 4.19
CA ALA A 74 -14.34 -5.12 4.18
C ALA A 74 -15.30 -4.86 5.36
N LYS A 75 -14.76 -4.58 6.56
CA LYS A 75 -15.57 -4.18 7.73
C LYS A 75 -16.30 -2.86 7.50
N VAL A 76 -15.63 -1.86 6.92
CA VAL A 76 -16.25 -0.56 6.61
C VAL A 76 -17.37 -0.70 5.60
N VAL A 77 -17.14 -1.40 4.49
CA VAL A 77 -18.15 -1.62 3.46
C VAL A 77 -19.38 -2.32 4.05
N LYS A 78 -19.17 -3.34 4.89
CA LYS A 78 -20.27 -4.03 5.58
C LYS A 78 -21.03 -3.12 6.54
N PHE A 79 -20.34 -2.30 7.31
CA PHE A 79 -20.95 -1.40 8.28
C PHE A 79 -21.74 -0.27 7.61
N SER A 80 -21.18 0.33 6.56
CA SER A 80 -21.79 1.47 5.86
C SER A 80 -22.92 1.07 4.91
N GLY A 81 -22.97 -0.21 4.51
CA GLY A 81 -23.90 -0.69 3.47
C GLY A 81 -23.50 -0.27 2.06
N ALA A 82 -22.28 0.26 1.88
CA ALA A 82 -21.77 0.65 0.57
C ALA A 82 -21.70 -0.54 -0.39
N LYS A 83 -21.94 -0.28 -1.67
CA LYS A 83 -21.77 -1.25 -2.76
C LYS A 83 -21.02 -0.59 -3.90
N ALA A 84 -20.20 -1.37 -4.60
CA ALA A 84 -19.75 -1.00 -5.93
C ALA A 84 -20.86 -1.35 -6.92
N ASP A 85 -21.08 -0.49 -7.90
CA ASP A 85 -22.05 -0.70 -8.98
C ASP A 85 -21.63 -1.81 -9.95
#